data_AF-A0A3E0QF54-F1
#
_entry.id   AF-A0A3E0QF54-F1
#
_cell.length_a   1.000
_cell.length_b   1.000
_cell.length_c   1.000
_cell.angle_alpha   90.00
_cell.angle_beta   90.00
_cell.angle_gamma   90.00
#
_symmetry.space_group_name_H-M   'P 1'
#
loop_
_entity.id
_entity.type
_entity.pdbx_description
1 polymer ?
#
loop_
_entity_poly.entity_id
_entity_poly.type
_entity_poly.pdbx_seq_one_letter_code
_entity_poly.pdbx_strand_id
1 'polypeptide(L)'
;MIMIENSKQLLDEIQRLEKVCCAKETVIKNRFTEIRENFSPAKVMINSFSSITGVDLNANTFLKRALLVAVTFFAQRWIRKKELSLESKIIEWVQKIFYQMKEKFSSGKDEHEEDDHSNESDPSAESEIPKA
;
A
#
# COMPACT_ATOMS: atom_id res chain seq x y z
N MET A 1 -38.49 -6.43 -49.77
CA MET A 1 -37.74 -7.60 -50.24
C MET A 1 -36.99 -7.16 -51.48
N ILE A 2 -35.66 -7.14 -51.46
CA ILE A 2 -34.87 -6.71 -52.63
C ILE A 2 -34.93 -7.87 -53.64
N MET A 3 -35.45 -7.62 -54.83
CA MET A 3 -35.37 -8.56 -55.94
C MET A 3 -34.00 -8.41 -56.60
N ILE A 4 -33.23 -9.50 -56.65
CA ILE A 4 -31.90 -9.53 -57.24
C ILE A 4 -32.04 -10.07 -58.66
N GLU A 5 -31.82 -9.21 -59.65
CA GLU A 5 -32.06 -9.55 -61.05
C GLU A 5 -30.77 -9.93 -61.79
N ASN A 6 -29.60 -9.54 -61.26
CA ASN A 6 -28.31 -9.76 -61.91
C ASN A 6 -27.18 -10.06 -60.89
N SER A 7 -26.14 -10.76 -61.33
CA SER A 7 -24.98 -11.18 -60.53
C SER A 7 -24.25 -10.02 -59.85
N LYS A 8 -24.24 -8.84 -60.49
CA LYS A 8 -23.67 -7.61 -59.88
C LYS A 8 -24.46 -7.16 -58.65
N GLN A 9 -25.79 -7.14 -58.74
CA GLN A 9 -26.66 -6.78 -57.61
C GLN A 9 -26.55 -7.83 -56.48
N LEU A 10 -26.34 -9.10 -56.83
CA LEU A 10 -26.10 -10.16 -55.85
C LEU A 10 -24.82 -9.92 -55.07
N LEU A 11 -23.72 -9.59 -55.75
CA LEU A 11 -22.44 -9.29 -55.11
C LEU A 11 -22.50 -8.04 -54.23
N ASP A 12 -23.16 -6.99 -54.70
CA ASP A 12 -23.34 -5.76 -53.93
C ASP A 12 -24.16 -6.02 -52.64
N GLU A 13 -25.20 -6.85 -52.74
CA GLU A 13 -26.02 -7.23 -51.58
C GLU A 13 -25.28 -8.15 -50.61
N ILE A 14 -24.45 -9.08 -51.10
CA ILE A 14 -23.57 -9.90 -50.26
C ILE A 14 -22.60 -9.01 -49.48
N GLN A 15 -21.93 -8.06 -50.15
CA GLN A 15 -21.03 -7.13 -49.47
C GLN A 15 -21.76 -6.24 -48.44
N ARG A 16 -22.98 -5.81 -48.75
CA ARG A 16 -23.81 -5.06 -47.80
C ARG A 16 -24.13 -5.89 -46.57
N LEU A 17 -24.53 -7.14 -46.76
CA LEU A 17 -24.85 -8.07 -45.67
C LEU A 17 -23.64 -8.42 -44.82
N GLU A 18 -22.47 -8.66 -45.43
CA GLU A 18 -21.22 -8.87 -44.71
C GLU A 18 -20.86 -7.67 -43.83
N LYS A 19 -20.96 -6.45 -44.36
CA LYS A 19 -20.74 -5.22 -43.57
C LYS A 19 -21.70 -5.11 -42.39
N VAL A 20 -22.97 -5.42 -42.60
CA VAL A 20 -23.98 -5.42 -41.54
C VAL A 20 -23.66 -6.49 -40.49
N CYS A 21 -23.26 -7.70 -40.91
CA CYS A 21 -22.85 -8.76 -40.01
C CYS A 21 -21.63 -8.37 -39.17
N CYS A 22 -20.56 -7.85 -39.77
CA CYS A 22 -19.38 -7.39 -39.04
C CYS A 22 -19.71 -6.26 -38.04
N ALA A 23 -20.57 -5.31 -38.43
CA ALA A 23 -21.01 -4.25 -37.53
C ALA A 23 -21.78 -4.82 -36.33
N LYS A 24 -22.69 -5.78 -36.56
CA LYS A 24 -23.45 -6.43 -35.48
C LYS A 24 -22.55 -7.27 -34.58
N GLU A 25 -21.60 -8.01 -35.14
CA GLU A 25 -20.65 -8.80 -34.38
C GLU A 25 -19.79 -7.92 -33.47
N THR A 26 -19.34 -6.76 -33.98
CA THR A 26 -18.56 -5.78 -33.20
C THR A 26 -19.38 -5.23 -32.04
N VAL A 27 -20.65 -4.89 -32.28
CA VAL A 27 -21.57 -4.43 -31.22
C VAL A 27 -21.76 -5.51 -30.15
N ILE A 28 -21.92 -6.77 -30.55
CA ILE A 28 -22.09 -7.90 -29.62
C ILE A 28 -20.82 -8.10 -28.79
N LYS A 29 -19.63 -8.10 -29.42
CA LYS A 29 -18.35 -8.21 -28.71
C LYS A 29 -18.17 -7.09 -27.69
N ASN A 30 -18.47 -5.85 -28.07
CA ASN A 30 -18.37 -4.71 -27.17
C ASN A 30 -19.31 -4.84 -25.98
N ARG A 31 -20.58 -5.21 -26.22
CA ARG A 31 -21.55 -5.47 -25.15
C ARG A 31 -21.12 -6.62 -24.24
N PHE A 32 -20.52 -7.67 -24.80
CA PHE A 32 -20.00 -8.79 -24.02
C PHE A 32 -18.85 -8.37 -23.11
N THR A 33 -17.91 -7.56 -23.62
CA THR A 33 -16.82 -7.00 -22.83
C THR A 33 -17.36 -6.10 -21.70
N GLU A 34 -18.34 -5.24 -22.01
CA GLU A 34 -18.98 -4.37 -21.01
C GLU A 34 -19.70 -5.17 -19.91
N ILE A 35 -20.44 -6.21 -20.28
CA ILE A 35 -21.07 -7.14 -19.33
C ILE A 35 -19.97 -7.81 -18.48
N ARG A 36 -18.91 -8.33 -19.09
CA ARG A 36 -17.80 -8.97 -18.38
C ARG A 36 -17.15 -8.02 -17.37
N GLU A 37 -16.96 -6.75 -17.72
CA GLU A 37 -16.41 -5.75 -16.82
C GLU A 37 -17.35 -5.41 -15.66
N ASN A 38 -18.66 -5.30 -15.94
CA ASN A 38 -19.68 -5.03 -14.92
C ASN A 38 -19.88 -6.20 -13.96
N PHE A 39 -19.72 -7.43 -14.43
CA PHE A 39 -19.74 -8.65 -13.61
C PHE A 39 -18.35 -9.07 -13.13
N SER A 40 -17.34 -8.19 -13.20
CA SER A 40 -16.05 -8.48 -12.59
C SER A 40 -16.25 -8.79 -11.09
N PRO A 41 -15.60 -9.83 -10.55
CA PRO A 41 -15.79 -10.25 -9.15
C PRO A 41 -15.58 -9.10 -8.16
N ALA A 42 -14.68 -8.17 -8.49
CA ALA A 42 -14.46 -6.94 -7.72
C ALA A 42 -15.70 -6.06 -7.66
N LYS A 43 -16.33 -5.72 -8.80
CA LYS A 43 -17.55 -4.89 -8.82
C LYS A 43 -18.73 -5.58 -8.14
N VAL A 44 -18.88 -6.89 -8.30
CA VAL A 44 -19.94 -7.67 -7.63
C VAL A 44 -19.76 -7.63 -6.11
N MET A 45 -18.53 -7.80 -5.62
CA MET A 45 -18.25 -7.69 -4.18
C MET A 45 -18.47 -6.27 -3.68
N ILE A 46 -18.03 -5.26 -4.41
CA ILE A 46 -18.24 -3.85 -4.05
C ILE A 46 -19.73 -3.52 -4.00
N ASN A 47 -20.53 -3.92 -5.00
CA ASN A 47 -21.97 -3.71 -4.99
C ASN A 47 -22.66 -4.43 -3.82
N SER A 48 -22.24 -5.67 -3.53
CA SER A 48 -22.79 -6.41 -2.38
C SER A 48 -22.46 -5.73 -1.06
N PHE A 49 -21.21 -5.31 -0.86
CA PHE A 49 -20.77 -4.58 0.33
C PHE A 49 -21.43 -3.21 0.44
N SER A 50 -21.56 -2.48 -0.67
CA SER A 50 -22.22 -1.18 -0.73
C SER A 50 -23.71 -1.31 -0.41
N SER A 51 -24.39 -2.33 -0.94
CA SER A 51 -25.79 -2.64 -0.62
C SER A 51 -25.99 -2.95 0.86
N ILE A 52 -25.06 -3.70 1.48
CA ILE A 52 -25.14 -4.06 2.90
C ILE A 52 -24.79 -2.88 3.82
N THR A 53 -23.81 -2.05 3.44
CA THR A 53 -23.27 -0.98 4.30
C THR A 53 -23.87 0.40 4.03
N GLY A 54 -24.60 0.57 2.92
CA GLY A 54 -25.17 1.84 2.47
C GLY A 54 -24.14 2.88 2.01
N VAL A 55 -22.86 2.52 1.94
CA VAL A 55 -21.77 3.41 1.55
C VAL A 55 -21.40 3.15 0.10
N ASP A 56 -21.43 4.18 -0.74
CA ASP A 56 -20.95 4.11 -2.13
C ASP A 56 -19.42 4.00 -2.13
N LEU A 57 -18.91 2.77 -2.24
CA LEU A 57 -17.50 2.47 -2.11
C LEU A 57 -16.88 2.36 -3.51
N ASN A 58 -16.08 3.36 -3.88
CA ASN A 58 -15.24 3.27 -5.07
C ASN A 58 -14.25 2.09 -4.94
N ALA A 59 -14.04 1.32 -6.01
CA ALA A 59 -13.25 0.09 -6.02
C ALA A 59 -11.84 0.27 -5.44
N ASN A 60 -11.20 1.39 -5.76
CA ASN A 60 -9.86 1.71 -5.29
C ASN A 60 -9.83 1.96 -3.76
N THR A 61 -10.89 2.56 -3.23
CA THR A 61 -11.04 2.82 -1.79
C THR A 61 -11.36 1.53 -1.03
N PHE A 62 -12.20 0.66 -1.60
CA PHE A 62 -12.48 -0.66 -1.04
C PHE A 62 -11.20 -1.50 -0.97
N LEU A 63 -10.41 -1.57 -2.05
CA LEU A 63 -9.19 -2.38 -2.07
C LEU A 63 -8.18 -1.90 -1.03
N LYS A 64 -7.98 -0.59 -0.89
CA LYS A 64 -7.08 -0.01 0.11
C LYS A 64 -7.53 -0.31 1.53
N ARG A 65 -8.82 -0.16 1.82
CA ARG A 65 -9.39 -0.46 3.15
C ARG A 65 -9.39 -1.95 3.45
N ALA A 66 -9.73 -2.80 2.48
CA ALA A 66 -9.71 -4.25 2.61
C ALA A 66 -8.29 -4.78 2.85
N LEU A 67 -7.30 -4.24 2.13
CA LEU A 67 -5.89 -4.56 2.35
C LEU A 67 -5.45 -4.16 3.76
N LEU A 68 -5.79 -2.94 4.20
CA LEU A 68 -5.46 -2.47 5.54
C LEU A 68 -6.06 -3.39 6.61
N VAL A 69 -7.36 -3.73 6.48
CA VAL A 69 -8.07 -4.65 7.39
C VAL A 69 -7.40 -6.02 7.40
N ALA A 70 -7.08 -6.58 6.23
CA ALA A 70 -6.38 -7.85 6.11
C ALA A 70 -5.01 -7.82 6.80
N VAL A 71 -4.22 -6.77 6.58
CA VAL A 71 -2.92 -6.59 7.24
C VAL A 71 -3.07 -6.52 8.75
N THR A 72 -4.03 -5.73 9.27
CA THR A 72 -4.29 -5.69 10.72
C THR A 72 -4.73 -7.03 11.29
N PHE A 73 -5.57 -7.78 10.55
CA PHE A 73 -6.01 -9.10 10.99
C PHE A 73 -4.85 -10.10 11.02
N PHE A 74 -3.99 -10.09 10.00
CA PHE A 74 -2.77 -10.91 9.97
C PHE A 74 -1.79 -10.52 11.07
N ALA A 75 -1.59 -9.22 11.33
CA ALA A 75 -0.76 -8.74 12.42
C ALA A 75 -1.30 -9.21 13.78
N GLN A 76 -2.60 -9.05 14.04
CA GLN A 76 -3.25 -9.54 15.25
C GLN A 76 -3.14 -11.07 15.40
N ARG A 77 -3.29 -11.82 14.30
CA ARG A 77 -3.13 -13.28 14.27
C ARG A 77 -1.69 -13.71 14.57
N TRP A 78 -0.70 -12.95 14.09
CA TRP A 78 0.72 -13.18 14.33
C TRP A 78 1.13 -12.85 15.76
N ILE A 79 0.64 -11.73 16.30
CA ILE A 79 0.88 -11.28 17.67
C ILE A 79 0.37 -12.33 18.67
N ARG A 80 -0.88 -12.81 18.51
CA ARG A 80 -1.43 -13.88 19.35
C ARG A 80 -0.67 -15.21 19.27
N LYS A 81 0.01 -15.51 18.16
CA LYS A 81 0.81 -16.75 18.03
C LYS A 81 2.22 -16.63 18.62
N LYS A 82 2.69 -15.42 18.92
CA LYS A 82 4.08 -15.13 19.31
C LYS A 82 4.20 -14.59 20.75
N GLU A 83 3.11 -14.58 21.51
CA GLU A 83 2.99 -13.99 22.86
C GLU A 83 4.16 -14.32 23.79
N LEU A 84 4.72 -15.53 23.79
CA LEU A 84 5.79 -15.88 24.75
C LEU A 84 7.19 -15.34 24.43
N SER A 85 7.47 -14.86 23.21
CA SER A 85 8.84 -14.45 22.81
C SER A 85 8.94 -13.00 22.32
N LEU A 86 7.82 -12.33 22.11
CA LEU A 86 7.78 -10.94 21.64
C LEU A 86 7.80 -9.91 22.77
N GLU A 87 7.36 -10.23 23.98
CA GLU A 87 7.29 -9.24 25.07
C GLU A 87 8.66 -8.65 25.41
N SER A 88 9.71 -9.48 25.53
CA SER A 88 11.06 -8.98 25.80
C SER A 88 11.67 -8.23 24.62
N LYS A 89 11.49 -8.74 23.39
CA LYS A 89 12.09 -8.13 22.19
C LYS A 89 11.43 -6.84 21.75
N ILE A 90 10.11 -6.69 21.95
CA ILE A 90 9.39 -5.45 21.63
C ILE A 90 9.75 -4.36 22.63
N ILE A 91 9.88 -4.69 23.92
CA ILE A 91 10.26 -3.70 24.94
C ILE A 91 11.69 -3.19 24.67
N GLU A 92 12.63 -4.07 24.37
CA GLU A 92 14.00 -3.68 24.00
C GLU A 92 14.05 -2.83 22.71
N TRP A 93 13.25 -3.19 21.70
CA TRP A 93 13.19 -2.45 20.44
C TRP A 93 12.57 -1.06 20.60
N VAL A 94 11.48 -0.95 21.36
CA VAL A 94 10.81 0.32 21.66
C VAL A 94 11.71 1.22 22.51
N GLN A 95 12.41 0.67 23.51
CA GLN A 95 13.40 1.43 24.28
C GLN A 95 14.53 1.94 23.38
N LYS A 96 15.07 1.11 22.49
CA LYS A 96 16.14 1.51 21.57
C LYS A 96 15.71 2.63 20.62
N ILE A 97 14.47 2.59 20.12
CA ILE A 97 13.89 3.67 19.32
C ILE A 97 13.69 4.94 20.14
N PHE A 98 13.20 4.82 21.38
CA PHE A 98 13.02 5.95 22.26
C PHE A 98 14.35 6.63 22.62
N TYR A 99 15.41 5.85 22.86
CA TYR A 99 16.75 6.38 23.08
C TYR A 99 17.29 7.10 21.84
N GLN A 100 17.16 6.51 20.65
CA GLN A 100 17.60 7.17 19.39
C GLN A 100 16.79 8.44 19.08
N MET A 101 15.50 8.46 19.42
CA MET A 101 14.65 9.63 19.22
C MET A 101 14.96 10.71 20.25
N LYS A 102 15.23 10.35 21.52
CA LYS A 102 15.65 11.26 22.58
C LYS A 102 17.02 11.87 22.30
N GLU A 103 17.97 11.08 21.82
CA GLU A 103 19.31 11.54 21.44
C GLU A 103 19.26 12.54 20.28
N LYS A 104 18.41 12.28 19.27
CA LYS A 104 18.15 13.24 18.18
C LYS A 104 17.41 14.50 18.63
N PHE A 105 16.64 14.44 19.71
CA PHE A 105 15.94 15.61 20.27
C PHE A 105 16.79 16.40 21.28
N SER A 106 17.74 15.76 21.99
CA SER A 106 18.66 16.44 22.91
C SER A 106 19.90 17.00 22.21
N SER A 107 20.37 16.34 21.14
CA SER A 107 21.50 16.82 20.31
C SER A 107 21.22 18.14 19.58
N GLY A 108 19.98 18.64 19.58
CA GLY A 108 19.64 19.95 19.03
C GLY A 108 19.68 21.10 20.05
N LYS A 109 20.15 20.86 21.29
CA LYS A 109 20.12 21.86 22.36
C LYS A 109 21.46 22.21 23.01
N ASP A 110 22.55 21.54 22.62
CA ASP A 110 23.87 21.72 23.26
C ASP A 110 24.97 22.10 22.25
N GLU A 111 24.72 23.14 21.44
CA GLU A 111 25.79 23.85 20.72
C GLU A 111 25.65 25.36 20.98
N HIS A 112 25.96 25.78 22.20
CA HIS A 112 26.52 27.11 22.47
C HIS A 112 27.21 27.12 23.83
N GLU A 113 28.47 26.68 23.86
CA GLU A 113 29.48 27.22 24.77
C GLU A 113 30.84 26.92 24.13
N GLU A 114 31.33 27.93 23.40
CA GLU A 114 32.68 28.01 22.86
C GLU A 114 33.70 28.06 24.01
N ASP A 115 34.73 27.24 23.86
CA ASP A 115 36.15 27.51 24.12
C ASP A 115 36.48 28.63 25.12
N ASP A 116 37.12 28.25 26.23
CA ASP A 116 38.28 29.01 26.69
C ASP A 116 39.46 28.11 27.03
N HIS A 117 40.60 28.60 26.57
CA HIS A 117 41.89 27.98 26.43
C HIS A 117 42.63 27.80 27.77
N SER A 118 43.66 26.95 27.67
CA SER A 118 44.97 27.00 28.35
C SER A 118 45.18 25.99 29.49
N ASN A 119 46.05 24.97 29.29
CA ASN A 119 47.53 25.01 29.43
C ASN A 119 47.89 24.91 30.94
N GLU A 120 48.80 24.11 31.48
CA GLU A 120 49.90 23.25 31.05
C GLU A 120 50.36 22.52 32.34
N SER A 121 50.96 21.33 32.20
CA SER A 121 52.02 20.76 33.08
C SER A 121 51.78 20.55 34.59
N ASP A 122 51.77 19.31 35.07
CA ASP A 122 52.98 18.51 35.43
C ASP A 122 52.64 17.46 36.52
N PRO A 123 53.01 16.16 36.38
CA PRO A 123 52.92 15.20 37.47
C PRO A 123 54.33 14.71 37.86
N SER A 124 54.95 15.27 38.90
CA SER A 124 56.07 14.63 39.60
C SER A 124 56.36 15.27 40.96
N ALA A 125 56.54 14.39 41.96
CA ALA A 125 57.18 14.52 43.27
C ALA A 125 56.20 14.17 44.41
N GLU A 126 56.21 12.93 44.90
CA GLU A 126 57.05 12.48 46.03
C GLU A 126 56.70 13.12 47.38
N SER A 127 56.18 12.31 48.28
CA SER A 127 56.51 12.22 49.72
C SER A 127 55.45 11.30 50.35
N GLU A 128 55.74 10.02 50.57
CA GLU A 128 56.34 9.53 51.82
C GLU A 128 56.00 10.40 53.04
N ILE A 129 55.14 9.88 53.93
CA ILE A 129 55.35 9.79 55.38
C ILE A 129 54.29 8.82 55.96
N PRO A 130 54.71 7.78 56.71
CA PRO A 130 53.86 7.07 57.67
C PRO A 130 54.10 7.60 59.09
N LYS A 131 53.07 7.54 59.94
CA LYS A 131 53.06 7.59 61.43
C LYS A 131 51.62 7.87 61.87
N ALA A 132 51.05 7.33 62.93
CA ALA A 132 51.40 6.32 63.93
C ALA A 132 50.07 5.94 64.59
#